data_AF-A0A6A9SUM1-F1
#
_entry.id   AF-A0A6A9SUM1-F1
#
_cell.length_a   1.000
_cell.length_b   1.000
_cell.length_c   1.000
_cell.angle_alpha   90.00
_cell.angle_beta   90.00
_cell.angle_gamma   90.00
#
_symmetry.space_group_name_H-M   'P 1'
#
loop_
_entity.id
_entity.type
_entity.pdbx_description
1 polymer ?
#
loop_
_entity_poly.entity_id
_entity_poly.type
_entity_poly.pdbx_seq_one_letter_code
_entity_poly.pdbx_strand_id
1 'polypeptide(L)'
;MAAERFELRDVEWTLPRAALVVLSFVSAAIHLALATTTSNHVFAVLGLGLLAGFIVYFTNFWSAVLYLVGAIYISVMTIVWVLDGAPMLTLGLVDKVVQAGLFVLFVYLLFEESGTGGEAEASEGDG
;
A
#
# COMPACT_ATOMS: atom_id res chain seq x y z
N MET A 1 0.29 -7.27 26.99
CA MET A 1 -0.09 -6.65 25.71
C MET A 1 -0.98 -5.47 26.00
N ALA A 2 -0.42 -4.26 25.99
CA ALA A 2 -1.24 -3.05 25.99
C ALA A 2 -2.03 -3.04 24.67
N ALA A 3 -3.35 -2.91 24.72
CA ALA A 3 -4.12 -2.67 23.51
C ALA A 3 -3.65 -1.31 22.95
N GLU A 4 -3.07 -1.29 21.76
CA GLU A 4 -2.72 -0.03 21.11
C GLU A 4 -3.99 0.82 21.01
N ARG A 5 -3.94 1.99 21.63
CA ARG A 5 -5.02 2.96 21.56
C ARG A 5 -5.06 3.49 20.13
N PHE A 6 -6.24 3.58 19.54
CA PHE A 6 -6.41 4.25 18.26
C PHE A 6 -5.95 5.71 18.39
N GLU A 7 -4.84 6.03 17.75
CA GLU A 7 -4.25 7.35 17.71
C GLU A 7 -3.82 7.66 16.28
N LEU A 8 -3.92 8.94 15.92
CA LEU A 8 -3.39 9.42 14.65
C LEU A 8 -1.87 9.31 14.70
N ARG A 9 -1.29 8.80 13.62
CA ARG A 9 0.16 8.68 13.48
C ARG A 9 0.77 10.05 13.25
N ASP A 10 1.79 10.37 14.04
CA ASP A 10 2.71 11.46 13.71
C ASP A 10 3.61 11.00 12.54
N VAL A 11 3.16 11.29 11.32
CA VAL A 11 3.88 10.90 10.10
C VAL A 11 5.04 11.86 9.88
N GLU A 12 6.25 11.37 10.10
CA GLU A 12 7.44 12.03 9.58
C GLU A 12 7.48 11.87 8.05
N TRP A 13 7.35 12.98 7.34
CA TRP A 13 7.29 13.01 5.87
C TRP A 13 8.68 12.86 5.25
N THR A 14 9.02 11.63 4.93
CA THR A 14 10.18 11.29 4.08
C THR A 14 9.75 11.19 2.61
N LEU A 15 10.71 11.28 1.69
CA LEU A 15 10.44 11.10 0.25
C LEU A 15 9.74 9.75 -0.06
N PRO A 16 10.17 8.60 0.51
CA PRO A 16 9.47 7.32 0.31
C PRO A 16 8.01 7.34 0.75
N ARG A 17 7.71 7.93 1.92
CA ARG A 17 6.34 8.02 2.46
C ARG A 17 5.45 8.94 1.63
N ALA A 18 5.99 10.08 1.20
CA ALA A 18 5.28 10.97 0.28
C ALA A 18 5.01 10.29 -1.08
N ALA A 19 6.00 9.60 -1.64
CA ALA A 19 5.85 8.84 -2.88
C ALA A 19 4.82 7.72 -2.73
N LEU A 20 4.80 7.01 -1.60
CA LEU A 20 3.84 5.95 -1.32
C LEU A 20 2.40 6.50 -1.41
N VAL A 21 2.15 7.63 -0.75
CA VAL A 21 0.83 8.29 -0.77
C VAL A 21 0.44 8.72 -2.18
N VAL A 22 1.34 9.43 -2.87
CA VAL A 22 1.06 9.93 -4.23
C VAL A 22 0.79 8.79 -5.19
N LEU A 23 1.62 7.76 -5.21
CA LEU A 23 1.45 6.61 -6.10
C LEU A 23 0.18 5.81 -5.75
N SER A 24 -0.19 5.74 -4.47
CA SER A 24 -1.44 5.09 -4.04
C SER A 24 -2.66 5.83 -4.59
N PHE A 25 -2.67 7.17 -4.55
CA PHE A 25 -3.73 7.97 -5.16
C PHE A 25 -3.77 7.84 -6.67
N VAL A 26 -2.62 7.86 -7.33
CA VAL A 26 -2.54 7.67 -8.79
C VAL A 26 -3.10 6.30 -9.18
N SER A 27 -2.69 5.22 -8.52
CA SER A 27 -3.20 3.88 -8.81
C SER A 27 -4.70 3.77 -8.50
N ALA A 28 -5.17 4.31 -7.36
CA ALA A 28 -6.59 4.33 -7.02
C ALA A 28 -7.43 5.08 -8.08
N ALA A 29 -6.95 6.24 -8.55
CA ALA A 29 -7.61 7.00 -9.61
C ALA A 29 -7.68 6.22 -10.93
N ILE A 30 -6.60 5.52 -11.31
CA ILE A 30 -6.60 4.67 -12.51
C ILE A 30 -7.60 3.51 -12.37
N HIS A 31 -7.68 2.86 -11.20
CA HIS A 31 -8.65 1.80 -10.95
C HIS A 31 -10.10 2.32 -11.04
N LEU A 32 -10.39 3.49 -10.48
CA LEU A 32 -11.72 4.11 -10.61
C LEU A 32 -12.03 4.45 -12.08
N ALA A 33 -11.05 4.97 -12.83
CA ALA A 33 -11.19 5.21 -14.27
C ALA A 33 -11.49 3.90 -15.03
N LEU A 34 -10.71 2.84 -14.79
CA LEU A 34 -10.92 1.51 -15.38
C LEU A 34 -12.32 0.95 -15.06
N ALA A 35 -12.82 1.15 -13.84
CA ALA A 35 -14.15 0.72 -13.46
C ALA A 35 -15.24 1.39 -14.32
N THR A 36 -15.10 2.70 -14.58
CA THR A 36 -16.06 3.45 -15.39
C THR A 36 -15.97 3.12 -16.88
N THR A 37 -14.77 2.87 -17.41
CA THR A 37 -14.57 2.61 -18.84
C THR A 37 -14.87 1.17 -19.24
N THR A 38 -14.65 0.21 -18.34
CA THR A 38 -14.89 -1.22 -18.61
C THR A 38 -16.23 -1.72 -18.08
N SER A 39 -16.94 -0.91 -17.28
CA SER A 39 -18.12 -1.34 -16.50
C SER A 39 -17.86 -2.52 -15.56
N ASN A 40 -16.58 -2.85 -15.29
CA ASN A 40 -16.19 -3.89 -14.36
C ASN A 40 -15.99 -3.30 -12.95
N HIS A 41 -16.96 -3.53 -12.07
CA HIS A 41 -16.95 -3.01 -10.71
C HIS A 41 -15.82 -3.57 -9.84
N VAL A 42 -15.16 -4.66 -10.24
CA VAL A 42 -13.98 -5.18 -9.53
C VAL A 42 -12.91 -4.09 -9.44
N PHE A 43 -12.66 -3.32 -10.50
CA PHE A 43 -11.70 -2.23 -10.46
C PHE A 43 -12.09 -1.13 -9.45
N ALA A 44 -13.39 -0.87 -9.25
CA ALA A 44 -13.81 0.09 -8.23
C ALA A 44 -13.49 -0.43 -6.81
N VAL A 45 -13.77 -1.70 -6.53
CA VAL A 45 -13.42 -2.34 -5.25
C VAL A 45 -11.91 -2.29 -5.00
N LEU A 46 -11.12 -2.54 -6.04
CA LEU A 46 -9.66 -2.47 -6.01
C LEU A 46 -9.13 -1.06 -5.70
N GLY A 47 -9.69 -0.03 -6.36
CA GLY A 47 -9.34 1.37 -6.07
C GLY A 47 -9.75 1.81 -4.66
N LEU A 48 -10.95 1.42 -4.21
CA LEU A 48 -11.43 1.72 -2.87
C LEU A 48 -10.62 1.00 -1.78
N GLY A 49 -10.12 -0.20 -2.04
CA GLY A 49 -9.22 -0.92 -1.13
C GLY A 49 -7.89 -0.18 -0.91
N LEU A 50 -7.31 0.41 -1.95
CA LEU A 50 -6.13 1.29 -1.82
C LEU A 50 -6.45 2.53 -0.96
N LEU A 51 -7.60 3.17 -1.19
CA LEU A 51 -8.03 4.33 -0.40
C LEU A 51 -8.30 3.97 1.07
N ALA A 52 -8.82 2.77 1.34
CA ALA A 52 -8.96 2.27 2.70
C ALA A 52 -7.60 2.09 3.37
N GLY A 53 -6.62 1.50 2.67
CA GLY A 53 -5.24 1.39 3.15
C GLY A 53 -4.60 2.75 3.44
N PHE A 54 -4.87 3.75 2.60
CA PHE A 54 -4.46 5.14 2.82
C PHE A 54 -5.05 5.72 4.12
N ILE A 55 -6.32 5.46 4.43
CA ILE A 55 -6.92 5.92 5.70
C ILE A 55 -6.23 5.24 6.89
N VAL A 56 -5.98 3.93 6.81
CA VAL A 56 -5.30 3.18 7.87
C VAL A 56 -3.86 3.67 8.08
N TYR A 57 -3.17 4.12 7.02
CA TYR A 57 -1.80 4.63 7.10
C TYR A 57 -1.62 5.81 8.08
N PHE A 58 -2.65 6.64 8.29
CA PHE A 58 -2.61 7.75 9.26
C PHE A 58 -2.91 7.33 10.69
N THR A 59 -2.96 6.04 10.97
CA THR A 59 -3.16 5.49 12.30
C THR A 59 -1.92 4.73 12.73
N ASN A 60 -1.67 4.63 14.02
CA ASN A 60 -0.58 3.78 14.54
C ASN A 60 -0.86 2.27 14.36
N PHE A 61 -2.07 1.93 13.92
CA PHE A 61 -2.51 0.56 13.76
C PHE A 61 -1.73 -0.14 12.65
N TRP A 62 -1.10 -1.27 12.99
CA TRP A 62 -0.55 -2.22 12.01
C TRP A 62 0.57 -1.63 11.14
N SER A 63 1.38 -0.68 11.62
CA SER A 63 2.34 0.08 10.80
C SER A 63 3.19 -0.80 9.85
N ALA A 64 3.97 -1.74 10.39
CA ALA A 64 4.78 -2.66 9.59
C ALA A 64 3.90 -3.64 8.77
N VAL A 65 2.84 -4.17 9.39
CA VAL A 65 1.95 -5.16 8.75
C VAL A 65 1.19 -4.54 7.56
N LEU A 66 0.86 -3.26 7.60
CA LEU A 66 0.18 -2.53 6.54
C LEU A 66 1.03 -2.52 5.27
N TYR A 67 2.35 -2.37 5.39
CA TYR A 67 3.24 -2.43 4.24
C TYR A 67 3.30 -3.83 3.63
N LEU A 68 3.32 -4.89 4.46
CA LEU A 68 3.23 -6.27 3.98
C LEU A 68 1.91 -6.54 3.27
N VAL A 69 0.79 -6.13 3.86
CA VAL A 69 -0.55 -6.25 3.27
C VAL A 69 -0.61 -5.50 1.94
N GLY A 70 -0.07 -4.28 1.88
CA GLY A 70 0.04 -3.49 0.66
C GLY A 70 0.81 -4.20 -0.45
N ALA A 71 1.99 -4.77 -0.13
CA ALA A 71 2.80 -5.52 -1.10
C ALA A 71 2.07 -6.75 -1.65
N ILE A 72 1.37 -7.50 -0.78
CA ILE A 72 0.55 -8.67 -1.19
C ILE A 72 -0.61 -8.20 -2.06
N TYR A 73 -1.31 -7.15 -1.64
CA TYR A 73 -2.47 -6.62 -2.33
C TYR A 73 -2.16 -6.20 -3.77
N ILE A 74 -1.08 -5.43 -3.96
CA ILE A 74 -0.56 -5.02 -5.27
C ILE A 74 -0.15 -6.23 -6.13
N SER A 75 0.48 -7.23 -5.51
CA SER A 75 0.88 -8.46 -6.20
C SER A 75 -0.33 -9.22 -6.73
N VAL A 76 -1.36 -9.41 -5.89
CA VAL A 76 -2.62 -10.06 -6.27
C VAL A 76 -3.34 -9.28 -7.37
N MET A 77 -3.45 -7.95 -7.25
CA MET A 77 -4.03 -7.09 -8.29
C MET A 77 -3.34 -7.26 -9.65
N THR A 78 -2.01 -7.31 -9.64
CA THR A 78 -1.22 -7.49 -10.87
C THR A 78 -1.45 -8.86 -11.48
N ILE A 79 -1.43 -9.93 -10.67
CA ILE A 79 -1.70 -11.30 -11.12
C ILE A 79 -3.12 -11.40 -11.70
N VAL A 80 -4.13 -10.92 -10.98
CA VAL A 80 -5.53 -10.94 -11.43
C VAL A 80 -5.69 -10.21 -12.76
N TRP A 81 -5.08 -9.04 -12.92
CA TRP A 81 -5.14 -8.29 -14.18
C TRP A 81 -4.57 -9.08 -15.37
N VAL A 82 -3.45 -9.80 -15.17
CA VAL A 82 -2.88 -10.66 -16.21
C VAL A 82 -3.82 -11.82 -16.53
N LEU A 83 -4.36 -12.48 -15.49
CA LEU A 83 -5.24 -13.64 -15.65
C LEU A 83 -6.60 -13.27 -16.28
N ASP A 84 -7.05 -12.02 -16.11
CA ASP A 84 -8.26 -11.46 -16.73
C ASP A 84 -8.03 -11.02 -18.19
N GLY A 85 -6.85 -11.33 -18.77
CA GLY A 85 -6.54 -11.02 -20.17
C GLY A 85 -6.09 -9.57 -20.40
N ALA A 86 -5.61 -8.88 -19.36
CA ALA A 86 -5.05 -7.54 -19.43
C ALA A 86 -5.99 -6.49 -20.07
N PRO A 87 -7.21 -6.29 -19.52
CA PRO A 87 -8.18 -5.34 -20.06
C PRO A 87 -7.60 -3.91 -20.08
N MET A 88 -7.96 -3.15 -21.12
CA MET A 88 -7.44 -1.80 -21.38
C MET A 88 -5.92 -1.71 -21.27
N LEU A 89 -5.22 -2.52 -22.05
CA LEU A 89 -3.77 -2.78 -21.96
C LEU A 89 -2.92 -1.53 -21.69
N THR A 90 -3.12 -0.44 -22.43
CA THR A 90 -2.34 0.80 -22.25
C THR A 90 -2.49 1.40 -20.86
N LEU A 91 -3.73 1.59 -20.39
CA LEU A 91 -4.00 2.17 -19.07
C LEU A 91 -3.64 1.19 -17.94
N GLY A 92 -3.92 -0.09 -18.14
CA GLY A 92 -3.51 -1.16 -17.23
C GLY A 92 -1.99 -1.23 -17.06
N LEU A 93 -1.21 -1.07 -18.14
CA LEU A 93 0.26 -1.08 -18.06
C LEU A 93 0.80 0.15 -17.34
N VAL A 94 0.22 1.33 -17.57
CA VAL A 94 0.56 2.55 -16.80
C VAL A 94 0.35 2.31 -15.31
N ASP A 95 -0.80 1.73 -14.93
CA ASP A 95 -1.07 1.34 -13.55
C ASP A 95 -0.04 0.30 -13.05
N LYS A 96 0.37 -0.69 -13.85
CA LYS A 96 1.39 -1.67 -13.42
C LYS A 96 2.76 -1.07 -13.16
N VAL A 97 3.15 -0.03 -13.89
CA VAL A 97 4.37 0.73 -13.59
C VAL A 97 4.25 1.46 -12.24
N VAL A 98 3.11 2.10 -11.98
CA VAL A 98 2.82 2.75 -10.69
C VAL A 98 2.82 1.73 -9.55
N GLN A 99 2.17 0.58 -9.76
CA GLN A 99 2.11 -0.52 -8.80
C GLN A 99 3.48 -1.15 -8.54
N ALA A 100 4.35 -1.26 -9.53
CA ALA A 100 5.73 -1.72 -9.31
C ALA A 100 6.49 -0.76 -8.37
N GLY A 101 6.30 0.55 -8.53
CA GLY A 101 6.82 1.55 -7.60
C GLY A 101 6.26 1.39 -6.18
N LEU A 102 4.94 1.20 -6.06
CA LEU A 102 4.29 0.93 -4.77
C LEU A 102 4.83 -0.33 -4.10
N PHE A 103 5.01 -1.40 -4.85
CA PHE A 103 5.56 -2.65 -4.33
C PHE A 103 6.95 -2.44 -3.74
N VAL A 104 7.84 -1.75 -4.47
CA VAL A 104 9.18 -1.43 -3.97
C VAL A 104 9.12 -0.59 -2.69
N LEU A 105 8.25 0.42 -2.64
CA LEU A 105 8.08 1.26 -1.45
C LEU A 105 7.52 0.49 -0.26
N PHE A 106 6.53 -0.37 -0.47
CA PHE A 106 5.98 -1.22 0.59
C PHE A 106 7.05 -2.16 1.16
N VAL A 107 7.83 -2.83 0.31
CA VAL A 107 8.91 -3.70 0.77
C VAL A 107 9.98 -2.90 1.50
N TYR A 108 10.38 -1.74 0.97
CA TYR A 108 11.36 -0.88 1.61
C TYR A 108 10.91 -0.42 3.01
N LEU A 109 9.71 0.14 3.11
CA LEU A 109 9.16 0.66 4.38
C LEU A 109 8.89 -0.46 5.39
N LEU A 110 8.55 -1.67 4.92
CA LEU A 110 8.43 -2.85 5.77
C LEU A 110 9.74 -3.15 6.50
N PHE A 111 10.86 -3.16 5.78
CA PHE A 111 12.16 -3.43 6.38
C PHE A 111 12.67 -2.26 7.23
N GLU A 112 12.42 -1.03 6.80
CA GLU A 112 12.76 0.17 7.60
C GLU A 112 12.05 0.13 8.96
N GLU A 113 10.73 -0.07 8.96
CA GLU A 113 9.92 -0.08 10.20
C GLU A 113 10.23 -1.31 11.07
N SER A 114 10.47 -2.49 10.47
CA SER A 114 10.81 -3.71 11.21
C SER A 114 12.21 -3.67 11.82
N GLY A 115 13.16 -3.00 11.17
CA GLY A 115 14.53 -2.84 11.67
C GLY A 115 14.59 -1.96 12.92
N THR A 116 13.85 -0.85 12.94
CA THR A 116 13.76 0.05 14.10
C THR A 116 13.11 -0.64 15.32
N GLY A 117 12.14 -1.53 15.10
CA GLY A 117 11.52 -2.31 16.18
C GLY A 117 12.49 -3.30 16.86
N GLY A 118 13.38 -3.93 16.09
CA GLY A 118 14.33 -4.92 16.61
C GLY A 118 15.46 -4.33 17.47
N GLU A 119 15.93 -3.12 17.17
CA GLU A 119 16.96 -2.43 17.98
C GLU A 119 16.42 -1.96 19.34
N ALA A 120 15.15 -1.54 19.40
CA ALA A 120 14.52 -1.10 20.64
C ALA A 120 14.37 -2.27 21.64
N GLU A 121 13.87 -3.43 21.19
CA GLU A 121 13.71 -4.62 22.03
C GLU A 121 15.05 -5.19 22.50
N ALA A 122 16.11 -5.11 21.69
CA ALA A 122 17.45 -5.56 22.08
C ALA A 122 18.07 -4.71 23.20
N SER A 123 17.73 -3.41 23.28
CA SER A 123 18.22 -2.51 24.32
C SER A 123 17.52 -2.69 25.67
N GLU A 124 16.28 -3.18 25.68
CA GLU A 124 15.49 -3.42 26.90
C GLU A 124 15.83 -4.76 27.59
N GLY A 125 16.46 -5.69 26.86
CA GLY A 125 16.85 -7.00 27.37
C GLY A 125 18.17 -7.04 28.17
N ASP A 126 18.91 -5.94 28.22
CA ASP A 126 20.25 -5.84 28.84
C ASP A 126 20.26 -5.01 30.14
N GLY A 127 19.07 -4.77 30.73
CA GLY A 127 18.85 -3.97 31.96
C GLY A 127 18.52 -4.79 33.21
#